data_AF-A0A1H9PN90-F1
#
_entry.id   AF-A0A1H9PN90-F1
#
_cell.length_a   1.000
_cell.length_b   1.000
_cell.length_c   1.000
_cell.angle_alpha   90.00
_cell.angle_beta   90.00
_cell.angle_gamma   90.00
#
_symmetry.space_group_name_H-M   'P 1'
#
loop_
_entity.id
_entity.type
_entity.pdbx_description
1 polymer ?
#
loop_
_entity_poly.entity_id
_entity_poly.type
_entity_poly.pdbx_seq_one_letter_code
_entity_poly.pdbx_strand_id
1 'polypeptide(L)'
;MTALADTFISALHRLESDRDIDTIANLFANDASVSNPLVSYDDGGVDAAKTFWSHYRDAFDEISSEFRAVTDTDGVAFLEWRSRGSVDGEAFDYGGVSVLEEADGKISSFRTYFDSAQIPRAHSTGGEGTGRNGQTANGGETAKAKPDIELTGKKNGEDDLDTAQREAAEQRAQGGYS
;
A
#
# COMPACT_ATOMS: atom_id res chain seq x y z
N MET A 1 -23.35 -3.85 -13.79
CA MET A 1 -22.05 -3.21 -13.53
C MET A 1 -22.25 -1.72 -13.65
N THR A 2 -21.81 -0.95 -12.64
CA THR A 2 -21.75 0.50 -12.73
C THR A 2 -20.51 0.91 -13.52
N ALA A 3 -20.59 2.10 -14.12
CA ALA A 3 -19.47 2.64 -14.89
C ALA A 3 -18.20 2.79 -14.02
N LEU A 4 -18.35 3.09 -12.71
CA LEU A 4 -17.19 3.29 -11.84
C LEU A 4 -16.45 1.98 -11.51
N ALA A 5 -17.16 0.90 -11.18
CA ALA A 5 -16.52 -0.39 -10.92
C ALA A 5 -15.75 -0.90 -12.15
N ASP A 6 -16.35 -0.80 -13.34
CA ASP A 6 -15.70 -1.21 -14.60
C ASP A 6 -14.49 -0.31 -14.92
N THR A 7 -14.61 0.99 -14.67
CA THR A 7 -13.51 1.95 -14.83
C THR A 7 -12.37 1.66 -13.87
N PHE A 8 -12.68 1.36 -12.61
CA PHE A 8 -11.70 0.99 -11.59
C PHE A 8 -10.97 -0.31 -11.96
N ILE A 9 -11.70 -1.35 -12.34
CA ILE A 9 -11.12 -2.64 -12.77
C ILE A 9 -10.18 -2.42 -13.97
N SER A 10 -10.63 -1.65 -14.97
CA SER A 10 -9.83 -1.34 -16.14
C SER A 10 -8.56 -0.55 -15.80
N ALA A 11 -8.66 0.41 -14.86
CA ALA A 11 -7.52 1.17 -14.38
C ALA A 11 -6.54 0.31 -13.58
N LEU A 12 -7.03 -0.60 -12.74
CA LEU A 12 -6.21 -1.55 -12.00
C LEU A 12 -5.45 -2.48 -12.94
N HIS A 13 -6.09 -3.00 -13.99
CA HIS A 13 -5.40 -3.84 -14.97
C HIS A 13 -4.28 -3.10 -15.69
N ARG A 14 -4.47 -1.81 -16.00
CA ARG A 14 -3.39 -0.96 -16.56
C ARG A 14 -2.28 -0.68 -15.56
N LEU A 15 -2.61 -0.49 -14.29
CA LEU A 15 -1.60 -0.40 -13.24
C LEU A 15 -0.75 -1.68 -13.19
N GLU A 16 -1.41 -2.83 -13.19
CA GLU A 16 -0.75 -4.13 -13.09
C GLU A 16 0.16 -4.42 -14.30
N SER A 17 -0.33 -4.16 -15.52
CA SER A 17 0.42 -4.42 -16.76
C SER A 17 1.46 -3.36 -17.11
N ASP A 18 1.09 -2.08 -17.00
CA ASP A 18 1.84 -0.96 -17.59
C ASP A 18 2.44 -0.03 -16.53
N ARG A 19 2.21 -0.32 -15.24
CA ARG A 19 2.59 0.55 -14.10
C ARG A 19 1.97 1.96 -14.21
N ASP A 20 0.78 2.06 -14.81
CA ASP A 20 0.05 3.31 -14.97
C ASP A 20 -0.65 3.74 -13.67
N ILE A 21 0.11 4.41 -12.81
CA ILE A 21 -0.34 4.95 -11.51
C ILE A 21 -1.34 6.09 -11.69
N ASP A 22 -1.12 6.95 -12.68
CA ASP A 22 -1.91 8.16 -12.84
C ASP A 22 -3.36 7.84 -13.23
N THR A 23 -3.59 6.83 -14.09
CA THR A 23 -4.95 6.46 -14.50
C THR A 23 -5.81 6.02 -13.32
N ILE A 24 -5.29 5.18 -12.42
CA ILE A 24 -6.06 4.71 -11.25
C ILE A 24 -6.20 5.80 -10.17
N ALA A 25 -5.14 6.57 -9.91
CA ALA A 25 -5.17 7.60 -8.87
C ALA A 25 -6.14 8.74 -9.22
N ASN A 26 -6.26 9.09 -10.50
CA ASN A 26 -7.19 10.13 -10.97
C ASN A 26 -8.67 9.76 -10.82
N LEU A 27 -9.01 8.52 -10.43
CA LEU A 27 -10.39 8.12 -10.12
C LEU A 27 -10.86 8.63 -8.74
N PHE A 28 -9.94 9.01 -7.87
CA PHE A 28 -10.22 9.41 -6.50
C PHE A 28 -10.64 10.89 -6.41
N ALA A 29 -11.51 11.19 -5.46
CA ALA A 29 -11.84 12.56 -5.06
C ALA A 29 -10.65 13.24 -4.36
N ASN A 30 -10.69 14.57 -4.21
CA ASN A 30 -9.59 15.34 -3.61
C ASN A 30 -9.41 15.09 -2.11
N ASP A 31 -10.46 14.63 -1.44
CA ASP A 31 -10.55 14.30 -0.02
C ASP A 31 -10.82 12.80 0.19
N ALA A 32 -10.53 11.97 -0.82
CA ALA A 32 -10.80 10.55 -0.74
C ALA A 32 -9.95 9.86 0.32
N SER A 33 -10.52 8.81 0.91
CA SER A 33 -9.81 7.88 1.78
C SER A 33 -9.39 6.61 1.03
N VAL A 34 -8.23 6.05 1.37
CA VAL A 34 -7.72 4.81 0.79
C VAL A 34 -7.06 3.96 1.87
N SER A 35 -7.45 2.69 1.97
CA SER A 35 -6.92 1.80 3.02
C SER A 35 -6.87 0.33 2.63
N ASN A 36 -5.99 -0.39 3.32
CA ASN A 36 -5.89 -1.85 3.34
C ASN A 36 -5.64 -2.31 4.80
N PRO A 37 -5.48 -3.61 5.09
CA PRO A 37 -5.28 -4.08 6.47
C PRO A 37 -3.98 -3.61 7.14
N LEU A 38 -3.04 -3.01 6.40
CA LEU A 38 -1.72 -2.58 6.87
C LEU A 38 -1.56 -1.06 6.94
N VAL A 39 -2.26 -0.32 6.08
CA VAL A 39 -2.09 1.12 5.89
C VAL A 39 -3.45 1.80 5.68
N SER A 40 -3.63 2.98 6.27
CA SER A 40 -4.77 3.87 6.02
C SER A 40 -4.28 5.27 5.74
N TYR A 41 -4.88 5.91 4.72
CA TYR A 41 -4.74 7.33 4.46
C TYR A 41 -6.14 7.94 4.46
N ASP A 42 -6.40 8.78 5.46
CA ASP A 42 -7.65 9.52 5.59
C ASP A 42 -7.48 10.90 4.93
N ASP A 43 -8.48 11.34 4.17
CA ASP A 43 -8.55 12.66 3.51
C ASP A 43 -7.34 13.02 2.62
N GLY A 44 -6.65 12.02 2.08
CA GLY A 44 -5.41 12.20 1.30
C GLY A 44 -5.61 12.33 -0.21
N GLY A 45 -6.81 12.02 -0.70
CA GLY A 45 -7.22 12.21 -2.08
C GLY A 45 -6.31 11.57 -3.13
N VAL A 46 -6.12 12.28 -4.24
CA VAL A 46 -5.33 11.79 -5.39
C VAL A 46 -3.87 11.53 -5.01
N ASP A 47 -3.25 12.36 -4.18
CA ASP A 47 -1.83 12.19 -3.81
C ASP A 47 -1.61 10.97 -2.90
N ALA A 48 -2.53 10.73 -1.96
CA ALA A 48 -2.52 9.49 -1.18
C ALA A 48 -2.82 8.26 -2.04
N ALA A 49 -3.75 8.37 -2.99
CA ALA A 49 -4.02 7.30 -3.94
C ALA A 49 -2.78 6.96 -4.77
N LYS A 50 -2.04 7.95 -5.28
CA LYS A 50 -0.77 7.72 -5.99
C LYS A 50 0.22 6.96 -5.12
N THR A 51 0.42 7.41 -3.88
CA THR A 51 1.34 6.76 -2.93
C THR A 51 0.93 5.30 -2.67
N PHE A 52 -0.35 5.08 -2.39
CA PHE A 52 -0.91 3.76 -2.13
C PHE A 52 -0.72 2.80 -3.31
N TRP A 53 -1.08 3.24 -4.53
CA TRP A 53 -0.99 2.41 -5.73
C TRP A 53 0.45 2.18 -6.19
N SER A 54 1.35 3.13 -5.94
CA SER A 54 2.79 2.94 -6.19
C SER A 54 3.34 1.85 -5.30
N HIS A 55 3.08 1.92 -3.98
CA HIS A 55 3.52 0.89 -3.05
C HIS A 55 2.93 -0.49 -3.39
N TYR A 56 1.65 -0.55 -3.76
CA TYR A 56 1.03 -1.80 -4.21
C TYR A 56 1.77 -2.39 -5.42
N ARG A 57 2.02 -1.59 -6.46
CA ARG A 57 2.65 -2.11 -7.67
C ARG A 57 4.12 -2.46 -7.45
N ASP A 58 4.84 -1.70 -6.64
CA ASP A 58 6.27 -1.91 -6.41
C ASP A 58 6.56 -3.14 -5.52
N ALA A 59 5.59 -3.59 -4.72
CA ALA A 59 5.72 -4.79 -3.90
C ALA A 59 5.81 -6.12 -4.68
N PHE A 60 5.52 -6.11 -6.00
CA PHE A 60 5.45 -7.32 -6.81
C PHE A 60 6.27 -7.20 -8.09
N ASP A 61 6.90 -8.28 -8.52
CA ASP A 61 7.53 -8.35 -9.85
C ASP A 61 6.42 -8.37 -10.92
N GLU A 62 5.54 -9.37 -10.77
CA GLU A 62 4.36 -9.60 -11.59
C GLU A 62 3.14 -9.70 -10.67
N ILE A 63 2.03 -9.12 -11.10
CA ILE A 63 0.74 -9.24 -10.43
C ILE A 63 -0.38 -9.12 -11.46
N SER A 64 -1.43 -9.91 -11.29
CA SER A 64 -2.66 -9.82 -12.08
C SER A 64 -3.86 -10.21 -11.22
N SER A 65 -4.90 -9.40 -11.29
CA SER A 65 -6.13 -9.59 -10.53
C SER A 65 -7.30 -10.03 -11.41
N GLU A 66 -7.97 -11.10 -10.98
CA GLU A 66 -9.20 -11.61 -11.58
C GLU A 66 -10.39 -11.33 -10.65
N PHE A 67 -11.43 -10.70 -11.19
CA PHE A 67 -12.65 -10.37 -10.45
C PHE A 67 -13.70 -11.46 -10.61
N ARG A 68 -14.14 -12.02 -9.48
CA ARG A 68 -15.08 -13.16 -9.43
C ARG A 68 -16.53 -12.72 -9.26
N ALA A 69 -16.73 -11.68 -8.46
CA ALA A 69 -18.03 -11.08 -8.22
C ALA A 69 -17.88 -9.57 -8.15
N VAL A 70 -18.75 -8.86 -8.87
CA VAL A 70 -18.83 -7.40 -8.86
C VAL A 70 -20.29 -7.03 -8.69
N THR A 71 -20.62 -6.36 -7.59
CA THR A 71 -21.96 -5.85 -7.33
C THR A 71 -21.90 -4.40 -6.91
N ASP A 72 -22.95 -3.66 -7.19
CA ASP A 72 -23.06 -2.25 -6.84
C ASP A 72 -24.47 -1.97 -6.33
N THR A 73 -24.58 -1.22 -5.25
CA THR A 73 -25.85 -0.71 -4.72
C THR A 73 -25.61 0.63 -4.04
N ASP A 74 -26.48 1.59 -4.30
CA ASP A 74 -26.53 2.89 -3.61
C ASP A 74 -25.19 3.65 -3.58
N GLY A 75 -24.44 3.60 -4.69
CA GLY A 75 -23.13 4.25 -4.80
C GLY A 75 -22.00 3.50 -4.09
N VAL A 76 -22.22 2.24 -3.72
CA VAL A 76 -21.20 1.38 -3.12
C VAL A 76 -21.00 0.14 -3.99
N ALA A 77 -19.77 -0.06 -4.47
CA ALA A 77 -19.40 -1.25 -5.22
C ALA A 77 -18.56 -2.21 -4.37
N PHE A 78 -18.88 -3.51 -4.47
CA PHE A 78 -18.16 -4.61 -3.83
C PHE A 78 -17.56 -5.50 -4.90
N LEU A 79 -16.26 -5.78 -4.75
CA LEU A 79 -15.45 -6.46 -5.75
C LEU A 79 -14.71 -7.60 -5.07
N GLU A 80 -15.16 -8.83 -5.28
CA GLU A 80 -14.41 -10.02 -4.90
C GLU A 80 -13.38 -10.33 -5.98
N TRP A 81 -12.12 -10.52 -5.58
CA TRP A 81 -11.01 -10.75 -6.50
C TRP A 81 -10.06 -11.82 -6.00
N ARG A 82 -9.25 -12.32 -6.93
CA ARG A 82 -8.11 -13.20 -6.68
C ARG A 82 -6.91 -12.68 -7.48
N SER A 83 -5.80 -12.48 -6.80
CA SER A 83 -4.56 -11.96 -7.39
C SER A 83 -3.51 -13.05 -7.42
N ARG A 84 -2.79 -13.13 -8.54
CA ARG A 84 -1.70 -14.08 -8.78
C ARG A 84 -0.49 -13.34 -9.34
N GLY A 85 0.69 -13.86 -9.05
CA GLY A 85 1.92 -13.23 -9.50
C GLY A 85 3.15 -13.81 -8.83
N SER A 86 4.22 -13.01 -8.79
CA SER A 86 5.46 -13.37 -8.10
C SER A 86 6.09 -12.19 -7.37
N VAL A 87 6.78 -12.50 -6.29
CA VAL A 87 7.65 -11.58 -5.53
C VAL A 87 8.96 -12.31 -5.22
N ASP A 88 10.10 -11.70 -5.53
CA ASP A 88 11.44 -12.30 -5.35
C ASP A 88 11.57 -13.72 -5.98
N GLY A 89 10.83 -13.95 -7.08
CA GLY A 89 10.76 -15.24 -7.76
C GLY A 89 9.89 -16.31 -7.09
N GLU A 90 9.24 -16.01 -5.96
CA GLU A 90 8.24 -16.88 -5.33
C GLU A 90 6.84 -16.54 -5.85
N ALA A 91 6.10 -17.57 -6.29
CA ALA A 91 4.74 -17.40 -6.78
C ALA A 91 3.76 -17.23 -5.62
N PHE A 92 2.79 -16.33 -5.78
CA PHE A 92 1.70 -16.13 -4.83
C PHE A 92 0.33 -16.30 -5.48
N ASP A 93 -0.65 -16.61 -4.62
CA ASP A 93 -2.06 -16.62 -4.98
C ASP A 93 -2.89 -16.31 -3.73
N TYR A 94 -3.56 -15.15 -3.72
CA TYR A 94 -4.41 -14.74 -2.61
C TYR A 94 -5.68 -14.06 -3.11
N GLY A 95 -6.70 -14.02 -2.25
CA GLY A 95 -7.97 -13.39 -2.56
C GLY A 95 -8.36 -12.33 -1.55
N GLY A 96 -9.33 -11.52 -1.94
CA GLY A 96 -9.86 -10.47 -1.08
C GLY A 96 -11.10 -9.82 -1.65
N VAL A 97 -11.52 -8.77 -0.95
CA VAL A 97 -12.67 -7.95 -1.34
C VAL A 97 -12.25 -6.50 -1.27
N SER A 98 -12.57 -5.75 -2.33
CA SER A 98 -12.47 -4.29 -2.32
C SER A 98 -13.87 -3.67 -2.28
N VAL A 99 -13.99 -2.59 -1.53
CA VAL A 99 -15.21 -1.79 -1.39
C VAL A 99 -14.89 -0.37 -1.87
N LEU A 100 -15.65 0.11 -2.84
CA LEU A 100 -15.57 1.45 -3.39
C LEU A 100 -16.85 2.21 -2.98
N GLU A 101 -16.71 3.41 -2.46
CA GLU A 101 -17.81 4.37 -2.35
C GLU A 101 -17.64 5.47 -3.41
N GLU A 102 -18.72 5.75 -4.11
CA GLU A 102 -18.81 6.79 -5.13
C GLU A 102 -19.46 8.04 -4.55
N ALA A 103 -18.84 9.19 -4.81
CA ALA A 103 -19.46 10.49 -4.68
C ALA A 103 -19.10 11.33 -5.91
N ASP A 104 -20.10 11.96 -6.54
CA ASP A 104 -19.92 12.87 -7.68
C ASP A 104 -19.10 12.28 -8.84
N GLY A 105 -19.27 10.97 -9.13
CA GLY A 105 -18.54 10.28 -10.20
C GLY A 105 -17.06 10.01 -9.90
N LYS A 106 -16.65 10.14 -8.63
CA LYS A 106 -15.30 9.87 -8.12
C LYS A 106 -15.37 8.89 -6.95
N ILE A 107 -14.26 8.21 -6.69
CA ILE A 107 -14.11 7.37 -5.51
C ILE A 107 -13.87 8.27 -4.31
N SER A 108 -14.81 8.32 -3.36
CA SER A 108 -14.67 9.01 -2.08
C SER A 108 -14.01 8.13 -1.02
N SER A 109 -14.19 6.81 -1.10
CA SER A 109 -13.51 5.86 -0.23
C SER A 109 -13.18 4.56 -0.95
N PHE A 110 -11.95 4.10 -0.78
CA PHE A 110 -11.50 2.76 -1.15
C PHE A 110 -11.02 2.02 0.08
N ARG A 111 -11.55 0.81 0.29
CA ARG A 111 -11.04 -0.12 1.31
C ARG A 111 -10.86 -1.47 0.67
N THR A 112 -9.74 -2.11 0.95
CA THR A 112 -9.53 -3.51 0.56
C THR A 112 -9.28 -4.37 1.77
N TYR A 113 -9.80 -5.60 1.74
CA TYR A 113 -9.71 -6.58 2.80
C TYR A 113 -9.17 -7.88 2.21
N PHE A 114 -8.09 -8.38 2.81
CA PHE A 114 -7.46 -9.64 2.44
C PHE A 114 -6.72 -10.20 3.65
N ASP A 115 -6.38 -11.49 3.58
CA ASP A 115 -5.53 -12.13 4.58
C ASP A 115 -4.06 -11.86 4.27
N SER A 116 -3.44 -10.93 4.99
CA SER A 116 -2.03 -10.56 4.78
C SER A 116 -1.06 -11.69 5.11
N ALA A 117 -1.49 -12.74 5.83
CA ALA A 117 -0.67 -13.93 6.06
C ALA A 117 -0.46 -14.78 4.79
N GLN A 118 -1.26 -14.56 3.74
CA GLN A 118 -1.17 -15.29 2.46
C GLN A 118 -0.24 -14.62 1.44
N ILE A 119 0.26 -13.42 1.73
CA ILE A 119 1.20 -12.72 0.87
C ILE A 119 2.62 -13.18 1.26
N PRO A 120 3.42 -13.73 0.34
CA PRO A 120 4.80 -14.06 0.64
C PRO A 120 5.55 -12.82 1.11
N ARG A 121 6.30 -12.95 2.21
CA ARG A 121 7.18 -11.88 2.65
C ARG A 121 8.40 -11.89 1.75
N ALA A 122 8.76 -10.74 1.19
CA ALA A 122 10.08 -10.55 0.63
C ALA A 122 11.10 -10.96 1.71
N HIS A 123 11.92 -11.97 1.43
CA HIS A 123 12.98 -12.33 2.34
C HIS A 123 14.01 -11.20 2.28
N SER A 124 14.00 -10.29 3.25
CA SER A 124 15.12 -9.38 3.46
C SER A 124 16.35 -10.27 3.59
N THR A 125 17.19 -10.29 2.57
CA THR A 125 18.40 -11.11 2.56
C THR A 125 19.34 -10.47 3.57
N GLY A 126 19.21 -10.88 4.82
CA GLY A 126 20.01 -10.39 5.94
C GLY A 126 21.47 -10.64 5.63
N GLY A 127 22.24 -9.56 5.49
CA GLY A 127 23.68 -9.62 5.30
C GLY A 127 24.34 -10.33 6.47
N GLU A 128 24.79 -11.56 6.23
CA GLU A 128 25.77 -12.23 7.07
C GLU A 128 27.14 -11.54 6.92
N GLY A 129 27.51 -10.79 7.97
CA GLY A 129 28.88 -10.70 8.51
C GLY A 129 29.94 -9.89 7.76
N THR A 130 30.45 -8.83 8.40
CA THR A 130 31.89 -8.72 8.79
C THR A 130 32.13 -7.52 9.73
N GLY A 131 32.61 -7.81 10.96
CA GLY A 131 33.82 -7.18 11.53
C GLY A 131 33.88 -5.70 11.93
N ARG A 132 33.53 -5.40 13.18
CA ARG A 132 34.29 -4.64 14.23
C ARG A 132 35.49 -3.75 13.81
N ASN A 133 35.41 -2.43 14.09
CA ASN A 133 36.29 -1.58 14.95
C ASN A 133 36.54 -0.14 14.43
N GLY A 134 36.45 0.86 15.34
CA GLY A 134 37.43 1.97 15.41
C GLY A 134 37.01 3.43 15.18
N GLN A 135 36.39 4.07 16.19
CA GLN A 135 36.81 5.31 16.89
C GLN A 135 37.25 6.64 16.16
N THR A 136 36.61 7.77 16.58
CA THR A 136 37.08 9.21 16.68
C THR A 136 37.27 10.07 15.41
N ALA A 137 37.05 11.41 15.32
CA ALA A 137 36.76 12.53 16.24
C ALA A 137 36.19 13.79 15.50
N ASN A 138 35.47 14.64 16.26
CA ASN A 138 35.30 16.13 16.28
C ASN A 138 35.42 17.07 15.05
N GLY A 139 34.43 17.99 14.94
CA GLY A 139 34.66 19.46 14.99
C GLY A 139 34.00 20.37 13.92
N GLY A 140 33.20 21.38 14.33
CA GLY A 140 33.07 22.68 13.63
C GLY A 140 31.67 23.30 13.40
N GLU A 141 31.32 24.33 14.20
CA GLU A 141 30.27 25.38 14.03
C GLU A 141 30.36 26.19 12.71
N THR A 142 29.43 27.01 12.15
CA THR A 142 28.11 27.61 12.46
C THR A 142 27.53 28.19 11.14
N ALA A 143 26.19 28.33 10.96
CA ALA A 143 25.51 29.54 10.43
C ALA A 143 23.97 29.40 10.16
N LYS A 144 23.18 30.15 10.95
CA LYS A 144 21.91 30.91 10.70
C LYS A 144 20.73 30.34 9.86
N ALA A 145 19.69 29.94 10.62
CA ALA A 145 18.22 30.10 10.53
C ALA A 145 17.48 30.58 9.24
N LYS A 146 16.42 29.84 8.89
CA LYS A 146 15.09 30.26 8.36
C LYS A 146 13.99 29.28 8.88
N PRO A 147 12.71 29.69 8.98
CA PRO A 147 11.73 29.11 9.93
C PRO A 147 11.04 27.82 9.46
N ASP A 148 10.40 27.18 10.43
CA ASP A 148 9.78 25.85 10.45
C ASP A 148 8.69 25.59 9.41
N ILE A 149 8.72 24.37 8.84
CA ILE A 149 7.53 23.59 8.49
C ILE A 149 7.78 22.18 9.04
N GLU A 150 7.06 21.81 10.10
CA GLU A 150 7.08 20.46 10.65
C GLU A 150 6.34 19.53 9.68
N LEU A 151 7.10 18.87 8.80
CA LEU A 151 6.64 17.71 8.05
C LEU A 151 6.61 16.51 9.00
N THR A 152 5.51 16.33 9.72
CA THR A 152 5.21 15.07 10.43
C THR A 152 4.77 13.99 9.44
N GLY A 153 5.64 13.68 8.50
CA GLY A 153 5.55 12.50 7.65
C GLY A 153 6.94 11.91 7.61
N LYS A 154 7.18 10.84 8.38
CA LYS A 154 8.42 10.08 8.27
C LYS A 154 8.56 9.66 6.80
N LYS A 155 9.51 10.27 6.10
CA LYS A 155 10.09 9.67 4.90
C LYS A 155 10.79 8.41 5.39
N ASN A 156 10.21 7.24 5.17
CA ASN A 156 10.84 5.91 5.17
C ASN A 156 9.74 4.84 4.92
N GLY A 157 9.09 4.90 3.75
CA GLY A 157 7.93 4.03 3.43
C GLY A 157 8.24 2.54 3.28
N GLU A 158 9.50 2.18 3.03
CA GLU A 158 9.94 0.77 2.97
C GLU A 158 10.28 0.24 4.37
N ASP A 159 11.02 1.01 5.18
CA ASP A 159 11.38 0.59 6.55
C ASP A 159 10.18 0.56 7.50
N ASP A 160 9.18 1.44 7.33
CA ASP A 160 8.00 1.48 8.21
C ASP A 160 7.07 0.27 7.99
N LEU A 161 7.01 -0.30 6.78
CA LEU A 161 6.20 -1.50 6.50
C LEU A 161 6.84 -2.75 7.10
N ASP A 162 8.14 -2.94 6.88
CA ASP A 162 8.90 -4.06 7.48
C ASP A 162 8.92 -3.95 9.01
N THR A 163 9.05 -2.73 9.54
CA THR A 163 8.99 -2.47 10.99
C THR A 163 7.60 -2.72 11.56
N ALA A 164 6.54 -2.22 10.91
CA ALA A 164 5.16 -2.45 11.35
C ALA A 164 4.78 -3.94 11.29
N GLN A 165 5.23 -4.66 10.27
CA GLN A 165 5.02 -6.11 10.16
C GLN A 165 5.78 -6.88 11.25
N ARG A 166 7.02 -6.47 11.58
CA ARG A 166 7.82 -7.06 12.65
C ARG A 166 7.23 -6.80 14.03
N GLU A 167 6.88 -5.55 14.33
CA GLU A 167 6.29 -5.17 15.61
C GLU A 167 4.93 -5.84 15.84
N ALA A 168 4.10 -5.95 14.80
CA ALA A 168 2.82 -6.66 14.88
C ALA A 168 2.98 -8.19 15.03
N ALA A 169 4.09 -8.78 14.58
CA ALA A 169 4.40 -10.19 14.81
C ALA A 169 4.92 -10.42 16.24
N GLU A 170 5.77 -9.51 16.76
CA GLU A 170 6.32 -9.60 18.11
C GLU A 170 5.26 -9.37 19.20
N GLN A 171 4.31 -8.44 18.99
CA GLN A 171 3.17 -8.26 19.90
C GLN A 171 2.28 -9.50 19.97
N ARG A 172 2.08 -10.21 18.86
CA ARG A 172 1.32 -11.47 18.82
C ARG A 172 2.06 -12.63 19.49
N ALA A 173 3.38 -12.64 19.46
CA ALA A 173 4.20 -13.63 20.16
C ALA A 173 4.23 -13.41 21.69
N GLN A 174 4.03 -12.18 22.15
CA GLN A 174 4.01 -11.83 23.58
C GLN A 174 2.59 -11.84 24.18
N GLY A 175 1.55 -11.61 23.37
CA GLY A 175 0.15 -11.60 23.78
C GLY A 175 -0.51 -12.96 23.64
N GLY A 176 -0.22 -13.89 24.56
CA GLY A 176 -1.09 -15.04 24.77
C GLY A 176 -2.51 -14.58 25.10
N TYR A 177 -3.50 -15.18 24.44
CA TYR A 177 -4.92 -14.99 24.70
C TYR A 177 -5.20 -14.84 26.21
N SER A 178 -5.92 -13.77 26.56
CA SER A 178 -6.73 -13.70 27.78
C SER A 178 -8.06 -13.09 27.44
#